data_AF-A0A8J7NIA4-F1
#
_entry.id   AF-A0A8J7NIA4-F1
#
_cell.length_a   1.000
_cell.length_b   1.000
_cell.length_c   1.000
_cell.angle_alpha   90.00
_cell.angle_beta   90.00
_cell.angle_gamma   90.00
#
_symmetry.space_group_name_H-M   'P 1'
#
loop_
_entity.id
_entity.type
_entity.pdbx_description
1 polymer ?
#
loop_
_entity_poly.entity_id
_entity_poly.type
_entity_poly.pdbx_seq_one_letter_code
_entity_poly.pdbx_strand_id
1 'polypeptide(L)'
;MSFRRVVRQSKFRHVFGQAWRVEQCFDDVRVSRVTWDTPLCAVNPKFLAIIIEASGGGAFLVLPLHKDHLLDSSPLPQCGRVDMSCPSVCGHSAPVLDIQWCPHDDNIIASSGEDCTVKVWQIPDEGLVTPMTEPLVSLEGHSKRVGILAWHPTALNVLLSAGCDNVLCIWDVGSGELLYRLEDSHPDMIYSVSWNRDGSLLCTACKDKALRVIDPRRGSVFRFVCVSLLISIEMSALCSSLIVSSVVVLRAHDGSRPMRAVFLSDGKIFTTGFSRMSERQLALWDVNDLEEPMVMQEMDSSNGVLLPFYDPDTNIVYLCGKYVLYLLTDLCVKYIMHCVMSFYLDAKNISHMGQKNEGDCSIRYFEVTAEPPFVHFLNTFTSKEPQRGMGFLCKRGVDVNKCEIARVQPQLGDHKLPCCYRLGLEREPVVERMFYKLHERKCEPISMTVPRKSDLFQQDLYPDTAGLEPPLLAEEWVAGRDAPPVLVSLSGGYTPSKQRDLKFTPKRTPLTAGAAVPSPSTPPDSPPVTPRAMEGGDTQRAEATATTVTRTLSRGQNDEDNDGDDEADTGRVAAPNTAEKEAEEERLNEILAEVRALRSLVLSQGQRIAQLEEQLAGIEDGHV
;
A
#
# COMPACT_ATOMS: atom_id res chain seq x y z
N MET A 1 52.63 -6.72 13.62
CA MET A 1 51.56 -6.21 14.51
C MET A 1 50.27 -6.92 14.13
N SER A 2 49.75 -7.76 15.01
CA SER A 2 48.43 -8.38 14.80
C SER A 2 47.41 -7.26 14.77
N PHE A 3 46.72 -7.06 13.64
CA PHE A 3 45.55 -6.20 13.57
C PHE A 3 44.52 -6.80 14.53
N ARG A 4 44.49 -6.29 15.77
CA ARG A 4 43.34 -6.49 16.65
C ARG A 4 42.17 -5.92 15.87
N ARG A 5 41.34 -6.80 15.30
CA ARG A 5 40.06 -6.45 14.68
C ARG A 5 39.30 -5.69 15.76
N VAL A 6 39.28 -4.37 15.65
CA VAL A 6 38.52 -3.51 16.57
C VAL A 6 37.08 -3.91 16.37
N VAL A 7 36.55 -4.71 17.30
CA VAL A 7 35.15 -5.12 17.25
C VAL A 7 34.35 -3.85 17.45
N ARG A 8 33.61 -3.45 16.41
CA ARG A 8 32.70 -2.31 16.47
C ARG A 8 31.80 -2.47 17.69
N GLN A 9 31.78 -1.47 18.55
CA GLN A 9 30.87 -1.45 19.69
C GLN A 9 29.49 -1.03 19.20
N SER A 10 28.58 -1.99 19.09
CA SER A 10 27.15 -1.74 18.86
C SER A 10 26.37 -2.12 20.10
N LYS A 11 25.46 -1.24 20.54
CA LYS A 11 24.50 -1.53 21.62
C LYS A 11 23.53 -2.66 21.26
N PHE A 12 23.38 -2.93 19.96
CA PHE A 12 22.49 -3.95 19.39
C PHE A 12 23.20 -5.23 18.98
N ARG A 13 24.49 -5.37 19.27
CA ARG A 13 25.30 -6.55 18.90
C ARG A 13 24.72 -7.87 19.40
N HIS A 14 24.08 -7.85 20.56
CA HIS A 14 23.53 -9.01 21.25
C HIS A 14 22.01 -9.10 21.13
N VAL A 15 21.43 -8.45 20.12
CA VAL A 15 20.01 -8.64 19.82
C VAL A 15 19.75 -10.09 19.45
N PHE A 16 18.67 -10.65 19.99
CA PHE A 16 18.25 -12.03 19.71
C PHE A 16 16.73 -12.12 19.57
N GLY A 17 16.28 -12.92 18.61
CA GLY A 17 14.86 -13.23 18.45
C GLY A 17 14.46 -14.44 19.30
N GLN A 18 13.29 -14.38 19.93
CA GLN A 18 12.67 -15.48 20.64
C GLN A 18 11.21 -15.63 20.23
N ALA A 19 10.87 -16.80 19.69
CA ALA A 19 9.50 -17.17 19.43
C ALA A 19 8.75 -17.43 20.74
N TRP A 20 7.48 -17.05 20.75
CA TRP A 20 6.58 -17.30 21.86
C TRP A 20 6.26 -18.78 22.02
N ARG A 21 5.75 -19.15 23.20
CA ARG A 21 5.25 -20.51 23.43
C ARG A 21 4.01 -20.74 22.57
N VAL A 22 3.78 -22.00 22.19
CA VAL A 22 2.66 -22.39 21.32
C VAL A 22 1.31 -21.91 21.87
N GLU A 23 1.10 -22.01 23.18
CA GLU A 23 -0.12 -21.58 23.89
C GLU A 23 -0.41 -20.07 23.74
N GLN A 24 0.61 -19.29 23.40
CA GLN A 24 0.51 -17.85 23.24
C GLN A 24 0.48 -17.42 21.75
N CYS A 25 0.46 -18.39 20.83
CA CYS A 25 0.29 -18.17 19.39
C CYS A 25 -1.19 -18.14 19.02
N PHE A 26 -1.54 -17.63 17.84
CA PHE A 26 -2.90 -17.74 17.31
C PHE A 26 -2.96 -18.92 16.35
N ASP A 27 -3.69 -19.97 16.72
CA ASP A 27 -3.80 -21.21 15.95
C ASP A 27 -5.13 -21.28 15.17
N ASP A 28 -5.17 -22.11 14.13
CA ASP A 28 -6.32 -22.36 13.24
C ASP A 28 -6.75 -21.13 12.41
N VAL A 29 -5.84 -20.18 12.21
CA VAL A 29 -6.06 -19.00 11.34
C VAL A 29 -5.80 -19.38 9.88
N ARG A 30 -6.81 -19.29 9.01
CA ARG A 30 -6.71 -19.62 7.58
C ARG A 30 -6.03 -18.49 6.79
N VAL A 31 -4.71 -18.37 6.89
CA VAL A 31 -3.93 -17.33 6.19
C VAL A 31 -4.09 -17.44 4.68
N SER A 32 -4.28 -16.30 4.02
CA SER A 32 -4.44 -16.22 2.56
C SER A 32 -3.30 -16.89 1.79
N ARG A 33 -3.65 -17.65 0.75
CA ARG A 33 -2.70 -18.26 -0.20
C ARG A 33 -2.49 -17.41 -1.46
N VAL A 34 -3.04 -16.20 -1.51
CA VAL A 34 -2.86 -15.30 -2.65
C VAL A 34 -1.37 -15.03 -2.86
N THR A 35 -0.92 -15.21 -4.10
CA THR A 35 0.47 -14.97 -4.52
C THR A 35 0.70 -13.48 -4.72
N TRP A 36 0.93 -12.77 -3.62
CA TRP A 36 1.22 -11.33 -3.61
C TRP A 36 2.36 -11.02 -2.64
N ASP A 37 3.20 -10.03 -2.95
CA ASP A 37 4.43 -9.75 -2.21
C ASP A 37 4.26 -8.80 -1.01
N THR A 38 3.05 -8.68 -0.47
CA THR A 38 2.77 -7.90 0.74
C THR A 38 2.97 -8.72 2.01
N PRO A 39 3.04 -8.08 3.19
CA PRO A 39 3.25 -8.77 4.45
C PRO A 39 2.08 -9.69 4.88
N LEU A 40 0.87 -9.52 4.31
CA LEU A 40 -0.40 -10.23 4.65
C LEU A 40 -0.91 -10.05 6.09
N CYS A 41 -0.19 -9.28 6.89
CA CYS A 41 -0.43 -9.08 8.31
C CYS A 41 -0.11 -7.63 8.66
N ALA A 42 -0.97 -6.98 9.43
CA ALA A 42 -0.74 -5.65 9.95
C ALA A 42 -1.10 -5.62 11.44
N VAL A 43 -0.25 -5.00 12.25
CA VAL A 43 -0.43 -5.02 13.71
C VAL A 43 -0.20 -3.63 14.29
N ASN A 44 -1.10 -3.22 15.18
CA ASN A 44 -0.95 -2.02 15.99
C ASN A 44 -1.06 -2.40 17.48
N PRO A 45 -1.00 -1.45 18.43
CA PRO A 45 -1.01 -1.79 19.86
C PRO A 45 -2.30 -2.47 20.33
N LYS A 46 -3.44 -2.23 19.67
CA LYS A 46 -4.74 -2.77 20.05
C LYS A 46 -5.10 -4.07 19.34
N PHE A 47 -4.76 -4.20 18.06
CA PHE A 47 -5.30 -5.21 17.16
C PHE A 47 -4.24 -5.85 16.27
N LEU A 48 -4.46 -7.13 15.97
CA LEU A 48 -3.79 -7.91 14.93
C LEU A 48 -4.75 -8.14 13.77
N ALA A 49 -4.40 -7.67 12.58
CA ALA A 49 -5.13 -7.92 11.35
C ALA A 49 -4.38 -8.92 10.46
N ILE A 50 -5.09 -9.93 9.96
CA ILE A 50 -4.54 -11.01 9.12
C ILE A 50 -5.44 -11.21 7.90
N ILE A 51 -4.87 -11.17 6.70
CA ILE A 51 -5.61 -11.51 5.47
C ILE A 51 -5.88 -13.02 5.44
N ILE A 52 -7.16 -13.40 5.34
CA ILE A 52 -7.59 -14.79 5.40
C ILE A 52 -8.18 -15.26 4.06
N GLU A 53 -8.22 -16.57 3.87
CA GLU A 53 -8.96 -17.17 2.76
C GLU A 53 -10.47 -17.07 2.99
N ALA A 54 -11.19 -16.54 2.00
CA ALA A 54 -12.64 -16.48 1.95
C ALA A 54 -13.16 -17.17 0.68
N SER A 55 -14.30 -17.85 0.77
CA SER A 55 -14.86 -18.67 -0.31
C SER A 55 -15.64 -17.89 -1.38
N GLY A 56 -15.80 -16.57 -1.23
CA GLY A 56 -16.72 -15.77 -2.07
C GLY A 56 -16.42 -14.27 -2.12
N GLY A 57 -15.15 -13.87 -1.98
CA GLY A 57 -14.73 -12.48 -1.97
C GLY A 57 -13.38 -12.32 -1.25
N GLY A 58 -13.12 -11.13 -0.73
CA GLY A 58 -11.95 -10.84 0.10
C GLY A 58 -12.33 -10.62 1.56
N ALA A 59 -11.59 -11.24 2.47
CA ALA A 59 -11.76 -11.01 3.90
C ALA A 59 -10.44 -10.92 4.64
N PHE A 60 -10.47 -10.23 5.78
CA PHE A 60 -9.38 -10.24 6.75
C PHE A 60 -9.95 -10.33 8.16
N LEU A 61 -9.20 -10.99 9.04
CA LEU A 61 -9.52 -11.16 10.44
C LEU A 61 -8.92 -10.01 11.25
N VAL A 62 -9.62 -9.55 12.29
CA VAL A 62 -9.09 -8.57 13.25
C VAL A 62 -9.25 -9.12 14.66
N LEU A 63 -8.14 -9.30 15.37
CA LEU A 63 -8.07 -9.89 16.70
C LEU A 63 -7.57 -8.86 17.72
N PRO A 64 -8.30 -8.60 18.81
CA PRO A 64 -7.81 -7.78 19.92
C PRO A 64 -6.57 -8.40 20.59
N LEU A 65 -5.64 -7.55 21.04
CA LEU A 65 -4.41 -7.95 21.73
C LEU A 65 -4.54 -7.86 23.26
N HIS A 66 -5.37 -6.95 23.79
CA HIS A 66 -5.54 -6.66 25.22
C HIS A 66 -6.92 -7.06 25.77
N LYS A 67 -7.01 -7.33 27.09
CA LYS A 67 -8.27 -7.72 27.78
C LYS A 67 -9.12 -6.54 28.19
N ASP A 68 -8.52 -5.37 28.38
CA ASP A 68 -9.16 -4.22 29.03
C ASP A 68 -10.34 -3.65 28.23
N HIS A 69 -10.42 -4.03 26.95
CA HIS A 69 -11.50 -3.71 26.03
C HIS A 69 -12.42 -4.89 25.77
N LEU A 70 -12.55 -5.84 26.70
CA LEU A 70 -13.51 -6.91 26.58
C LEU A 70 -14.37 -6.94 27.84
N LEU A 71 -15.69 -6.82 27.67
CA LEU A 71 -16.64 -7.25 28.68
C LEU A 71 -16.29 -8.70 29.12
N ASP A 72 -16.32 -8.96 30.43
CA ASP A 72 -15.95 -10.20 31.17
C ASP A 72 -16.65 -11.50 30.67
N SER A 73 -17.40 -11.42 29.57
CA SER A 73 -18.17 -12.49 28.93
C SER A 73 -17.81 -12.76 27.46
N SER A 74 -16.77 -12.16 26.88
CA SER A 74 -16.40 -12.43 25.48
C SER A 74 -15.71 -13.79 25.30
N PRO A 75 -16.19 -14.68 24.39
CA PRO A 75 -15.72 -16.05 24.25
C PRO A 75 -14.43 -16.22 23.43
N LEU A 76 -13.75 -15.13 23.05
CA LEU A 76 -12.58 -15.20 22.17
C LEU A 76 -11.29 -15.46 22.96
N PRO A 77 -10.50 -16.51 22.62
CA PRO A 77 -9.20 -16.71 23.23
C PRO A 77 -8.21 -15.65 22.72
N GLN A 78 -7.65 -14.89 23.67
CA GLN A 78 -6.64 -13.83 23.48
C GLN A 78 -5.31 -14.33 22.87
N CYS A 79 -5.12 -15.63 22.90
CA CYS A 79 -4.11 -16.43 22.22
C CYS A 79 -4.57 -17.89 22.34
N GLY A 80 -4.20 -18.71 21.38
CA GLY A 80 -4.68 -20.07 21.23
C GLY A 80 -5.53 -20.22 19.97
N ARG A 81 -6.42 -21.21 19.97
CA ARG A 81 -7.19 -21.59 18.78
C ARG A 81 -8.26 -20.55 18.47
N VAL A 82 -8.15 -19.88 17.32
CA VAL A 82 -9.17 -18.98 16.79
C VAL A 82 -10.35 -19.82 16.29
N ASP A 83 -11.55 -19.50 16.78
CA ASP A 83 -12.75 -20.21 16.34
C ASP A 83 -13.11 -19.89 14.89
N MET A 84 -13.65 -20.88 14.17
CA MET A 84 -14.05 -20.72 12.77
C MET A 84 -15.23 -19.75 12.60
N SER A 85 -16.00 -19.51 13.68
CA SER A 85 -17.08 -18.53 13.69
C SER A 85 -16.61 -17.10 13.99
N CYS A 86 -15.30 -16.89 14.22
CA CYS A 86 -14.76 -15.58 14.54
C CYS A 86 -15.11 -14.56 13.44
N PRO A 87 -15.73 -13.43 13.80
CA PRO A 87 -16.16 -12.44 12.82
C PRO A 87 -14.96 -11.83 12.11
N SER A 88 -15.13 -11.58 10.82
CA SER A 88 -14.12 -11.00 9.93
C SER A 88 -14.67 -9.80 9.19
N VAL A 89 -13.79 -9.00 8.62
CA VAL A 89 -14.15 -7.89 7.74
C VAL A 89 -14.28 -8.43 6.32
N CYS A 90 -15.47 -8.29 5.74
CA CYS A 90 -15.95 -9.03 4.56
C CYS A 90 -16.69 -8.16 3.54
N GLY A 91 -16.17 -6.98 3.17
CA GLY A 91 -16.81 -6.13 2.14
C GLY A 91 -16.09 -6.03 0.80
N HIS A 92 -14.97 -6.74 0.59
CA HIS A 92 -14.33 -6.82 -0.72
C HIS A 92 -14.97 -7.93 -1.57
N SER A 93 -15.24 -7.64 -2.85
CA SER A 93 -15.83 -8.61 -3.77
C SER A 93 -14.80 -9.58 -4.38
N ALA A 94 -13.51 -9.34 -4.14
CA ALA A 94 -12.40 -10.17 -4.59
C ALA A 94 -11.29 -10.19 -3.53
N PRO A 95 -10.27 -11.07 -3.62
CA PRO A 95 -9.27 -11.23 -2.56
C PRO A 95 -8.59 -9.92 -2.14
N VAL A 96 -8.39 -9.74 -0.84
CA VAL A 96 -7.63 -8.62 -0.27
C VAL A 96 -6.14 -8.87 -0.49
N LEU A 97 -5.43 -7.85 -0.99
CA LEU A 97 -4.01 -7.91 -1.34
C LEU A 97 -3.14 -7.21 -0.30
N ASP A 98 -3.61 -6.12 0.29
CA ASP A 98 -2.86 -5.37 1.30
C ASP A 98 -3.77 -4.78 2.38
N ILE A 99 -3.22 -4.65 3.59
CA ILE A 99 -3.90 -4.08 4.76
C ILE A 99 -2.91 -3.23 5.56
N GLN A 100 -3.34 -2.06 6.03
CA GLN A 100 -2.49 -1.18 6.83
C GLN A 100 -3.29 -0.36 7.84
N TRP A 101 -2.84 -0.37 9.10
CA TRP A 101 -3.39 0.48 10.16
C TRP A 101 -3.01 1.94 9.93
N CYS A 102 -3.93 2.83 10.27
CA CYS A 102 -3.65 4.26 10.28
C CYS A 102 -2.61 4.58 11.37
N PRO A 103 -1.58 5.39 11.08
CA PRO A 103 -0.56 5.76 12.06
C PRO A 103 -1.10 6.70 13.14
N HIS A 104 -2.21 7.41 12.86
CA HIS A 104 -2.79 8.44 13.72
C HIS A 104 -4.03 7.98 14.51
N ASP A 105 -4.59 6.81 14.17
CA ASP A 105 -5.73 6.22 14.88
C ASP A 105 -5.63 4.68 14.88
N ASP A 106 -5.55 4.10 16.08
CA ASP A 106 -5.40 2.65 16.26
C ASP A 106 -6.69 1.86 15.96
N ASN A 107 -7.81 2.52 15.72
CA ASN A 107 -9.07 1.89 15.36
C ASN A 107 -9.35 1.93 13.85
N ILE A 108 -8.52 2.61 13.06
CA ILE A 108 -8.73 2.77 11.61
C ILE A 108 -7.76 1.88 10.83
N ILE A 109 -8.30 1.08 9.91
CA ILE A 109 -7.52 0.24 8.99
C ILE A 109 -7.97 0.46 7.56
N ALA A 110 -7.03 0.50 6.63
CA ALA A 110 -7.29 0.46 5.19
C ALA A 110 -7.02 -0.94 4.64
N SER A 111 -7.84 -1.38 3.69
CA SER A 111 -7.65 -2.60 2.93
C SER A 111 -7.78 -2.34 1.43
N SER A 112 -7.05 -3.09 0.64
CA SER A 112 -7.09 -3.03 -0.83
C SER A 112 -7.24 -4.42 -1.41
N GLY A 113 -7.92 -4.54 -2.55
CA GLY A 113 -8.24 -5.83 -3.13
C GLY A 113 -8.10 -5.92 -4.64
N GLU A 114 -8.30 -7.15 -5.13
CA GLU A 114 -8.41 -7.43 -6.57
C GLU A 114 -9.65 -6.80 -7.23
N ASP A 115 -10.60 -6.32 -6.41
CA ASP A 115 -11.80 -5.61 -6.86
C ASP A 115 -11.55 -4.16 -7.27
N CYS A 116 -10.27 -3.75 -7.35
CA CYS A 116 -9.82 -2.41 -7.74
C CYS A 116 -10.21 -1.30 -6.76
N THR A 117 -10.72 -1.66 -5.58
CA THR A 117 -11.14 -0.71 -4.56
C THR A 117 -10.18 -0.65 -3.38
N VAL A 118 -10.14 0.50 -2.74
CA VAL A 118 -9.55 0.66 -1.41
C VAL A 118 -10.67 0.98 -0.44
N LYS A 119 -10.74 0.27 0.68
CA LYS A 119 -11.79 0.42 1.68
C LYS A 119 -11.17 0.77 3.02
N VAL A 120 -11.77 1.70 3.74
CA VAL A 120 -11.35 2.11 5.08
C VAL A 120 -12.39 1.67 6.09
N TRP A 121 -11.94 1.12 7.22
CA TRP A 121 -12.79 0.51 8.23
C TRP A 121 -12.48 1.12 9.59
N GLN A 122 -13.53 1.29 10.40
CA GLN A 122 -13.41 1.67 11.80
C GLN A 122 -13.73 0.46 12.67
N ILE A 123 -12.71 -0.06 13.34
CA ILE A 123 -12.81 -1.22 14.22
C ILE A 123 -13.26 -0.76 15.61
N PRO A 124 -14.33 -1.34 16.18
CA PRO A 124 -14.72 -1.04 17.56
C PRO A 124 -13.63 -1.44 18.56
N ASP A 125 -13.49 -0.71 19.66
CA ASP A 125 -12.52 -1.02 20.73
C ASP A 125 -12.68 -2.45 21.26
N GLU A 126 -13.93 -2.91 21.36
CA GLU A 126 -14.26 -4.27 21.82
C GLU A 126 -13.94 -5.38 20.81
N GLY A 127 -13.39 -5.02 19.66
CA GLY A 127 -13.24 -5.91 18.52
C GLY A 127 -14.56 -6.17 17.79
N LEU A 128 -14.51 -7.11 16.84
CA LEU A 128 -15.67 -7.46 16.03
C LEU A 128 -16.57 -8.44 16.80
N VAL A 129 -17.86 -8.14 16.89
CA VAL A 129 -18.90 -9.05 17.40
C VAL A 129 -19.63 -9.75 16.26
N THR A 130 -19.81 -9.05 15.14
CA THR A 130 -20.42 -9.57 13.91
C THR A 130 -19.52 -9.27 12.72
N PRO A 131 -19.60 -10.05 11.63
CA PRO A 131 -18.84 -9.76 10.42
C PRO A 131 -19.16 -8.36 9.89
N MET A 132 -18.13 -7.58 9.59
CA MET A 132 -18.26 -6.21 9.12
C MET A 132 -18.22 -6.20 7.59
N THR A 133 -19.29 -5.81 6.93
CA THR A 133 -19.38 -5.78 5.45
C THR A 133 -19.38 -4.36 4.88
N GLU A 134 -19.79 -3.37 5.66
CA GLU A 134 -19.85 -1.98 5.21
C GLU A 134 -18.59 -1.22 5.65
N PRO A 135 -17.82 -0.67 4.70
CA PRO A 135 -16.68 0.17 5.03
C PRO A 135 -17.15 1.57 5.43
N LEU A 136 -16.31 2.29 6.17
CA LEU A 136 -16.51 3.70 6.46
C LEU A 136 -16.46 4.53 5.16
N VAL A 137 -15.48 4.23 4.29
CA VAL A 137 -15.29 4.87 2.98
C VAL A 137 -14.83 3.83 1.97
N SER A 138 -15.36 3.90 0.74
CA SER A 138 -14.89 3.14 -0.42
C SER A 138 -14.27 4.11 -1.42
N LEU A 139 -12.98 3.96 -1.68
CA LEU A 139 -12.20 4.78 -2.60
C LEU A 139 -12.07 4.03 -3.93
N GLU A 140 -12.62 4.64 -4.98
CA GLU A 140 -12.69 4.07 -6.32
C GLU A 140 -11.95 4.99 -7.30
N GLY A 141 -10.99 4.44 -8.03
CA GLY A 141 -10.23 5.19 -9.02
C GLY A 141 -9.16 4.39 -9.74
N HIS A 142 -8.73 3.25 -9.19
CA HIS A 142 -7.90 2.32 -9.93
C HIS A 142 -8.73 1.50 -10.92
N SER A 143 -8.15 1.21 -12.08
CA SER A 143 -8.77 0.40 -13.14
C SER A 143 -8.38 -1.08 -13.06
N LYS A 144 -7.42 -1.41 -12.20
CA LYS A 144 -6.92 -2.76 -11.94
C LYS A 144 -6.75 -2.98 -10.44
N ARG A 145 -6.49 -4.23 -10.06
CA ARG A 145 -6.23 -4.64 -8.67
C ARG A 145 -5.27 -3.68 -7.96
N VAL A 146 -5.61 -3.33 -6.73
CA VAL A 146 -4.81 -2.46 -5.86
C VAL A 146 -4.08 -3.34 -4.87
N GLY A 147 -2.75 -3.23 -4.81
CA GLY A 147 -1.93 -4.17 -4.05
C GLY A 147 -0.89 -3.52 -3.16
N ILE A 148 -0.88 -2.19 -3.04
CA ILE A 148 0.02 -1.45 -2.16
C ILE A 148 -0.79 -0.32 -1.51
N LEU A 149 -0.74 -0.26 -0.18
CA LEU A 149 -1.24 0.84 0.62
C LEU A 149 -0.12 1.47 1.43
N ALA A 150 -0.15 2.80 1.55
CA ALA A 150 0.78 3.55 2.39
C ALA A 150 0.09 4.77 2.98
N TRP A 151 -0.33 4.69 4.25
CA TRP A 151 -0.76 5.87 5.01
C TRP A 151 0.35 6.90 5.07
N HIS A 152 -0.04 8.16 4.95
CA HIS A 152 0.89 9.26 5.12
C HIS A 152 1.33 9.37 6.59
N PRO A 153 2.63 9.61 6.87
CA PRO A 153 3.15 9.52 8.24
C PRO A 153 2.85 10.75 9.13
N THR A 154 2.49 11.89 8.54
CA THR A 154 2.40 13.18 9.27
C THR A 154 1.08 13.93 9.04
N ALA A 155 0.60 14.00 7.80
CA ALA A 155 -0.72 14.52 7.44
C ALA A 155 -1.88 13.57 7.79
N LEU A 156 -2.86 14.10 8.53
CA LEU A 156 -4.08 13.39 8.90
C LEU A 156 -4.91 12.99 7.67
N ASN A 157 -5.48 11.78 7.69
CA ASN A 157 -6.39 11.23 6.68
C ASN A 157 -5.82 11.06 5.26
N VAL A 158 -4.55 11.34 5.03
CA VAL A 158 -3.94 11.14 3.71
C VAL A 158 -3.52 9.68 3.54
N LEU A 159 -4.01 9.03 2.50
CA LEU A 159 -3.70 7.63 2.16
C LEU A 159 -3.20 7.53 0.73
N LEU A 160 -2.10 6.82 0.51
CA LEU A 160 -1.64 6.45 -0.83
C LEU A 160 -2.06 5.02 -1.17
N SER A 161 -2.47 4.83 -2.43
CA SER A 161 -2.67 3.52 -3.03
C SER A 161 -1.93 3.39 -4.36
N ALA A 162 -1.40 2.21 -4.65
CA ALA A 162 -0.82 1.88 -5.95
C ALA A 162 -1.47 0.63 -6.55
N GLY A 163 -1.87 0.73 -7.82
CA GLY A 163 -2.52 -0.33 -8.56
C GLY A 163 -1.62 -1.00 -9.60
N CYS A 164 -2.08 -2.14 -10.12
CA CYS A 164 -1.47 -2.79 -11.29
C CYS A 164 -1.76 -2.06 -12.62
N ASP A 165 -2.48 -0.94 -12.55
CA ASP A 165 -2.60 0.03 -13.62
C ASP A 165 -1.38 0.98 -13.68
N ASN A 166 -0.38 0.77 -12.82
CA ASN A 166 0.85 1.57 -12.69
C ASN A 166 0.60 3.02 -12.27
N VAL A 167 -0.61 3.29 -11.75
CA VAL A 167 -1.00 4.60 -11.24
C VAL A 167 -0.79 4.64 -9.73
N LEU A 168 -0.31 5.78 -9.23
CA LEU A 168 -0.38 6.14 -7.81
C LEU A 168 -1.55 7.09 -7.59
N CYS A 169 -2.40 6.77 -6.62
CA CYS A 169 -3.48 7.64 -6.18
C CYS A 169 -3.24 8.05 -4.73
N ILE A 170 -3.45 9.33 -4.42
CA ILE A 170 -3.39 9.87 -3.06
C ILE A 170 -4.75 10.44 -2.73
N TRP A 171 -5.29 10.01 -1.60
CA TRP A 171 -6.66 10.24 -1.18
C TRP A 171 -6.70 11.02 0.11
N ASP A 172 -7.73 11.85 0.26
CA ASP A 172 -8.18 12.31 1.57
C ASP A 172 -9.33 11.40 2.02
N VAL A 173 -9.05 10.54 3.00
CA VAL A 173 -10.02 9.60 3.57
C VAL A 173 -11.17 10.30 4.29
N GLY A 174 -10.95 11.53 4.80
CA GLY A 174 -11.98 12.28 5.52
C GLY A 174 -13.11 12.77 4.61
N SER A 175 -12.78 13.08 3.35
CA SER A 175 -13.72 13.56 2.33
C SER A 175 -14.05 12.51 1.27
N GLY A 176 -13.21 11.48 1.12
CA GLY A 176 -13.26 10.50 0.04
C GLY A 176 -12.74 11.03 -1.30
N GLU A 177 -12.12 12.22 -1.31
CA GLU A 177 -11.63 12.87 -2.53
C GLU A 177 -10.28 12.30 -2.96
N LEU A 178 -10.08 12.19 -4.27
CA LEU A 178 -8.78 11.93 -4.88
C LEU A 178 -7.99 13.25 -4.93
N LEU A 179 -6.94 13.36 -4.13
CA LEU A 179 -6.08 14.56 -4.07
C LEU A 179 -5.12 14.61 -5.26
N TYR A 180 -4.40 13.53 -5.51
CA TYR A 180 -3.40 13.45 -6.58
C TYR A 180 -3.46 12.10 -7.29
N ARG A 181 -3.24 12.12 -8.61
CA ARG A 181 -3.22 10.95 -9.49
C ARG A 181 -1.99 11.02 -10.38
N LEU A 182 -1.09 10.06 -10.26
CA LEU A 182 0.19 10.03 -10.98
C LEU A 182 0.20 8.89 -12.01
N GLU A 183 -0.35 9.13 -13.20
CA GLU A 183 -0.51 8.10 -14.24
C GLU A 183 0.75 7.86 -15.07
N ASP A 184 1.51 8.91 -15.39
CA ASP A 184 2.68 8.82 -16.28
C ASP A 184 4.01 8.64 -15.54
N SER A 185 3.95 8.40 -14.24
CA SER A 185 5.15 8.29 -13.39
C SER A 185 5.89 6.96 -13.56
N HIS A 186 5.18 5.89 -13.92
CA HIS A 186 5.71 4.53 -13.98
C HIS A 186 5.28 3.81 -15.27
N PRO A 187 6.22 3.34 -16.10
CA PRO A 187 5.90 2.66 -17.35
C PRO A 187 5.51 1.17 -17.17
N ASP A 188 5.82 0.57 -16.03
CA ASP A 188 5.53 -0.83 -15.72
C ASP A 188 5.15 -0.98 -14.23
N MET A 189 4.87 -2.21 -13.80
CA MET A 189 4.38 -2.58 -12.48
C MET A 189 5.21 -1.97 -11.35
N ILE A 190 4.50 -1.34 -10.40
CA ILE A 190 5.07 -0.80 -9.17
C ILE A 190 5.17 -1.94 -8.14
N TYR A 191 6.37 -2.18 -7.62
CA TYR A 191 6.62 -3.22 -6.62
C TYR A 191 6.48 -2.71 -5.20
N SER A 192 6.98 -1.53 -4.89
CA SER A 192 6.88 -0.92 -3.56
C SER A 192 6.80 0.58 -3.61
N VAL A 193 6.16 1.15 -2.61
CA VAL A 193 6.08 2.59 -2.33
C VAL A 193 6.40 2.80 -0.86
N SER A 194 7.19 3.82 -0.54
CA SER A 194 7.50 4.22 0.83
C SER A 194 7.52 5.74 0.94
N TRP A 195 6.82 6.27 1.94
CA TRP A 195 6.95 7.67 2.36
C TRP A 195 8.30 7.89 3.06
N ASN A 196 8.87 9.08 2.90
CA ASN A 196 9.93 9.56 3.79
C ASN A 196 9.35 9.98 5.15
N ARG A 197 10.21 10.33 6.10
CA ARG A 197 9.81 10.54 7.51
C ARG A 197 8.82 11.69 7.72
N ASP A 198 8.93 12.76 6.95
CA ASP A 198 8.08 13.95 7.00
C ASP A 198 6.88 13.87 6.03
N GLY A 199 6.89 12.93 5.09
CA GLY A 199 5.81 12.75 4.09
C GLY A 199 5.92 13.72 2.89
N SER A 200 7.07 14.36 2.70
CA SER A 200 7.29 15.26 1.55
C SER A 200 7.62 14.51 0.25
N LEU A 201 8.23 13.33 0.35
CA LEU A 201 8.70 12.54 -0.79
C LEU A 201 8.27 11.07 -0.70
N LEU A 202 8.14 10.48 -1.88
CA LEU A 202 7.88 9.07 -2.10
C LEU A 202 9.09 8.40 -2.74
N CYS A 203 9.40 7.19 -2.32
CA CYS A 203 10.36 6.31 -2.96
C CYS A 203 9.60 5.14 -3.57
N THR A 204 9.81 4.89 -4.85
CA THR A 204 9.13 3.81 -5.57
C THR A 204 10.11 2.91 -6.31
N ALA A 205 9.78 1.62 -6.31
CA ALA A 205 10.50 0.59 -7.05
C ALA A 205 9.62 0.06 -8.16
N CYS A 206 10.13 0.01 -9.39
CA CYS A 206 9.37 -0.42 -10.56
C CYS A 206 10.03 -1.61 -11.26
N LYS A 207 9.22 -2.36 -12.02
CA LYS A 207 9.64 -3.50 -12.83
C LYS A 207 10.59 -3.16 -13.97
N ASP A 208 10.62 -1.90 -14.39
CA ASP A 208 11.65 -1.37 -15.29
C ASP A 208 13.06 -1.30 -14.66
N LYS A 209 13.17 -1.73 -13.40
CA LYS A 209 14.38 -1.76 -12.55
C LYS A 209 14.81 -0.40 -12.03
N ALA A 210 14.04 0.66 -12.29
CA ALA A 210 14.38 1.99 -11.81
C ALA A 210 13.81 2.27 -10.42
N LEU A 211 14.67 2.84 -9.58
CA LEU A 211 14.32 3.47 -8.31
C LEU A 211 13.98 4.94 -8.57
N ARG A 212 12.85 5.41 -8.06
CA ARG A 212 12.41 6.81 -8.25
C ARG A 212 12.14 7.47 -6.91
N VAL A 213 12.45 8.76 -6.85
CA VAL A 213 12.06 9.66 -5.76
C VAL A 213 11.10 10.70 -6.34
N ILE A 214 9.91 10.81 -5.76
CA ILE A 214 8.81 11.57 -6.34
C ILE A 214 8.27 12.53 -5.29
N ASP A 215 8.11 13.80 -5.65
CA ASP A 215 7.27 14.72 -4.88
C ASP A 215 5.83 14.59 -5.40
N PRO A 216 4.92 13.98 -4.64
CA PRO A 216 3.56 13.73 -5.11
C PRO A 216 2.74 15.00 -5.36
N ARG A 217 3.04 16.12 -4.68
CA ARG A 217 2.27 17.36 -4.78
C ARG A 217 2.56 18.12 -6.07
N ARG A 218 3.78 17.97 -6.57
CA ARG A 218 4.25 18.65 -7.79
C ARG A 218 4.05 17.80 -9.04
N GLY A 219 3.66 16.53 -8.89
CA GLY A 219 3.55 15.55 -9.97
C GLY A 219 4.86 15.31 -10.74
N SER A 220 5.98 15.85 -10.25
CA SER A 220 7.27 15.85 -10.93
C SER A 220 8.20 14.86 -10.22
N VAL A 221 8.79 13.94 -10.98
CA VAL A 221 9.86 13.05 -10.48
C VAL A 221 11.09 13.90 -10.16
N PHE A 222 11.59 13.83 -8.93
CA PHE A 222 12.72 14.65 -8.46
C PHE A 222 14.03 13.85 -8.58
N ARG A 223 14.99 14.42 -9.31
CA ARG A 223 16.41 14.01 -9.52
C ARG A 223 16.68 12.91 -10.55
N PHE A 224 17.71 13.17 -11.37
CA PHE A 224 17.97 12.62 -12.69
C PHE A 224 19.44 12.88 -13.09
N VAL A 225 20.32 11.86 -13.21
CA VAL A 225 21.61 11.93 -13.96
C VAL A 225 21.89 10.61 -14.70
N CYS A 226 22.44 10.73 -15.91
CA CYS A 226 22.86 9.67 -16.83
C CYS A 226 24.22 10.05 -17.44
N VAL A 227 25.22 9.16 -17.39
CA VAL A 227 26.32 9.02 -18.39
C VAL A 227 26.89 7.59 -18.23
N SER A 228 27.12 6.70 -19.21
CA SER A 228 27.62 6.84 -20.57
C SER A 228 27.34 5.54 -21.36
N LEU A 229 26.76 5.61 -22.55
CA LEU A 229 27.14 4.68 -23.62
C LEU A 229 27.16 5.46 -24.94
N LEU A 230 28.39 5.71 -25.40
CA LEU A 230 28.69 6.14 -26.76
C LEU A 230 28.07 5.14 -27.74
N ILE A 231 27.00 5.53 -28.42
CA ILE A 231 26.70 5.03 -29.76
C ILE A 231 26.43 6.25 -30.64
N SER A 232 27.38 6.47 -31.55
CA SER A 232 27.31 7.38 -32.67
C SER A 232 25.98 7.29 -33.40
N ILE A 233 25.17 8.34 -33.37
CA ILE A 233 24.29 8.69 -34.48
C ILE A 233 24.43 10.19 -34.71
N GLU A 234 25.24 10.55 -35.70
CA GLU A 234 25.17 11.83 -36.36
C GLU A 234 23.80 12.02 -37.03
N MET A 235 23.34 13.27 -37.06
CA MET A 235 22.26 13.82 -37.90
C MET A 235 20.80 13.52 -37.51
N SER A 236 20.13 14.49 -36.87
CA SER A 236 19.24 15.41 -37.62
C SER A 236 18.52 16.42 -36.71
N ALA A 237 18.56 17.67 -37.13
CA ALA A 237 18.08 18.85 -36.43
C ALA A 237 16.56 19.05 -36.54
N LEU A 238 15.75 18.21 -35.90
CA LEU A 238 14.29 18.40 -35.77
C LEU A 238 13.77 17.96 -34.39
N CYS A 239 14.18 18.65 -33.33
CA CYS A 239 13.39 18.65 -32.10
C CYS A 239 13.69 19.93 -31.31
N SER A 240 12.87 20.97 -31.46
CA SER A 240 12.99 22.19 -30.64
C SER A 240 11.63 22.71 -30.15
N SER A 241 10.73 21.79 -29.78
CA SER A 241 9.49 22.14 -29.08
C SER A 241 9.01 21.04 -28.12
N LEU A 242 9.92 20.24 -27.58
CA LEU A 242 9.65 19.32 -26.48
C LEU A 242 10.56 19.72 -25.33
N ILE A 243 10.03 20.54 -24.43
CA ILE A 243 10.55 20.64 -23.06
C ILE A 243 10.20 19.29 -22.41
N VAL A 244 11.01 18.26 -22.66
CA VAL A 244 11.03 17.05 -21.84
C VAL A 244 12.17 17.24 -20.87
N SER A 245 11.86 17.95 -19.79
CA SER A 245 12.75 18.04 -18.63
C SER A 245 12.50 16.80 -17.76
N SER A 246 13.03 15.62 -18.15
CA SER A 246 12.88 14.38 -17.37
C SER A 246 13.96 13.33 -17.73
N VAL A 247 14.83 12.87 -16.80
CA VAL A 247 15.95 11.91 -17.07
C VAL A 247 16.32 10.93 -15.91
N VAL A 248 15.58 9.85 -15.55
CA VAL A 248 15.99 8.80 -14.53
C VAL A 248 15.83 7.54 -15.33
N VAL A 249 16.91 6.76 -15.44
CA VAL A 249 16.83 5.30 -15.33
C VAL A 249 18.11 4.83 -14.64
N LEU A 250 18.08 4.66 -13.31
CA LEU A 250 19.15 3.98 -12.57
C LEU A 250 18.66 2.59 -12.19
N ARG A 251 19.32 1.56 -12.72
CA ARG A 251 19.01 0.16 -12.39
C ARG A 251 19.53 -0.11 -10.97
N ALA A 252 18.66 0.02 -9.97
CA ALA A 252 19.06 -0.23 -8.57
C ALA A 252 19.57 -1.67 -8.37
N HIS A 253 18.96 -2.61 -9.10
CA HIS A 253 19.39 -4.00 -9.15
C HIS A 253 19.28 -4.53 -10.57
N ASP A 254 20.25 -5.33 -11.00
CA ASP A 254 20.29 -5.87 -12.38
C ASP A 254 19.41 -7.11 -12.60
N GLY A 255 18.94 -7.74 -11.52
CA GLY A 255 18.06 -8.90 -11.57
C GLY A 255 16.71 -8.61 -12.23
N SER A 256 16.03 -9.68 -12.65
CA SER A 256 14.68 -9.60 -13.24
C SER A 256 13.55 -9.77 -12.22
N ARG A 257 13.90 -10.05 -10.97
CA ARG A 257 12.95 -10.29 -9.87
C ARG A 257 12.60 -8.99 -9.16
N PRO A 258 11.48 -8.94 -8.42
CA PRO A 258 11.05 -7.71 -7.77
C PRO A 258 12.02 -7.17 -6.74
N MET A 259 12.07 -5.85 -6.66
CA MET A 259 12.86 -5.10 -5.68
C MET A 259 11.92 -4.37 -4.72
N ARG A 260 12.41 -4.09 -3.50
CA ARG A 260 11.74 -3.25 -2.51
C ARG A 260 12.62 -2.08 -2.17
N ALA A 261 12.00 -0.96 -1.84
CA ALA A 261 12.70 0.25 -1.41
C ALA A 261 11.98 0.89 -0.23
N VAL A 262 12.74 1.33 0.77
CA VAL A 262 12.24 2.05 1.96
C VAL A 262 13.15 3.24 2.27
N PHE A 263 12.55 4.33 2.74
CA PHE A 263 13.32 5.45 3.27
C PHE A 263 13.87 5.15 4.66
N LEU A 264 15.05 5.68 4.94
CA LEU A 264 15.67 5.70 6.25
C LEU A 264 15.42 7.04 6.96
N SER A 265 15.70 7.09 8.27
CA SER A 265 15.44 8.26 9.11
C SER A 265 16.28 9.48 8.74
N ASP A 266 17.41 9.27 8.07
CA ASP A 266 18.34 10.28 7.58
C ASP A 266 18.07 10.68 6.11
N GLY A 267 16.98 10.19 5.53
CA GLY A 267 16.58 10.45 4.15
C GLY A 267 17.24 9.56 3.10
N LYS A 268 18.18 8.67 3.47
CA LYS A 268 18.74 7.67 2.54
C LYS A 268 17.69 6.64 2.13
N ILE A 269 17.96 5.91 1.06
CA ILE A 269 17.09 4.82 0.60
C ILE A 269 17.79 3.49 0.78
N PHE A 270 17.09 2.53 1.39
CA PHE A 270 17.53 1.16 1.49
C PHE A 270 16.73 0.30 0.51
N THR A 271 17.40 -0.44 -0.36
CA THR A 271 16.77 -1.35 -1.32
C THR A 271 17.15 -2.79 -1.08
N THR A 272 16.20 -3.68 -1.38
CA THR A 272 16.44 -5.11 -1.53
C THR A 272 16.08 -5.52 -2.94
N GLY A 273 16.86 -6.41 -3.54
CA GLY A 273 16.61 -6.87 -4.90
C GLY A 273 17.46 -8.07 -5.23
N PHE A 274 17.74 -8.25 -6.51
CA PHE A 274 18.45 -9.42 -7.02
C PHE A 274 19.55 -9.02 -7.98
N SER A 275 20.67 -9.73 -7.94
CA SER A 275 21.74 -9.63 -8.93
C SER A 275 21.28 -10.21 -10.26
N ARG A 276 22.06 -9.96 -11.33
CA ARG A 276 21.84 -10.62 -12.63
C ARG A 276 21.91 -12.16 -12.53
N MET A 277 22.68 -12.67 -11.58
CA MET A 277 22.81 -14.09 -11.27
C MET A 277 21.71 -14.62 -10.32
N SER A 278 20.70 -13.79 -10.03
CA SER A 278 19.58 -14.10 -9.13
C SER A 278 19.97 -14.28 -7.66
N GLU A 279 21.07 -13.67 -7.21
CA GLU A 279 21.42 -13.60 -5.79
C GLU A 279 20.72 -12.41 -5.14
N ARG A 280 20.21 -12.58 -3.93
CA ARG A 280 19.58 -11.52 -3.15
C ARG A 280 20.63 -10.51 -2.75
N GLN A 281 20.34 -9.23 -2.99
CA GLN A 281 21.21 -8.11 -2.71
C GLN A 281 20.49 -7.10 -1.82
N LEU A 282 21.25 -6.46 -0.96
CA LEU A 282 20.87 -5.23 -0.28
C LEU A 282 21.73 -4.08 -0.81
N ALA A 283 21.16 -2.90 -0.91
CA ALA A 283 21.89 -1.70 -1.26
C ALA A 283 21.41 -0.49 -0.46
N LEU A 284 22.33 0.43 -0.19
CA LEU A 284 22.07 1.72 0.45
C LEU A 284 22.40 2.83 -0.53
N TRP A 285 21.50 3.79 -0.67
CA TRP A 285 21.58 4.87 -1.65
C TRP A 285 21.46 6.22 -0.95
N ASP A 286 22.23 7.20 -1.42
CA ASP A 286 22.01 8.59 -1.06
C ASP A 286 21.00 9.20 -2.02
N VAL A 287 20.04 9.98 -1.53
CA VAL A 287 19.05 10.66 -2.39
C VAL A 287 19.68 11.80 -3.18
N ASN A 288 20.84 12.30 -2.74
CA ASN A 288 21.59 13.32 -3.47
C ASN A 288 22.48 12.72 -4.57
N ASP A 289 22.87 11.45 -4.43
CA ASP A 289 23.69 10.72 -5.39
C ASP A 289 23.17 9.30 -5.54
N LEU A 290 22.39 9.09 -6.60
CA LEU A 290 21.75 7.82 -6.92
C LEU A 290 22.53 7.03 -7.99
N GLU A 291 23.63 7.58 -8.53
CA GLU A 291 24.37 6.94 -9.64
C GLU A 291 24.94 5.59 -9.22
N GLU A 292 25.57 5.57 -8.05
CA GLU A 292 26.13 4.37 -7.45
C GLU A 292 25.61 4.18 -6.02
N PRO A 293 25.39 2.93 -5.59
CA PRO A 293 25.03 2.64 -4.21
C PRO A 293 26.22 2.93 -3.29
N MET A 294 25.96 3.56 -2.14
CA MET A 294 26.96 3.75 -1.08
C MET A 294 27.55 2.41 -0.61
N VAL A 295 26.70 1.38 -0.55
CA VAL A 295 27.10 -0.01 -0.33
C VAL A 295 26.12 -0.93 -1.04
N MET A 296 26.63 -1.97 -1.66
CA MET A 296 25.86 -3.10 -2.17
C MET A 296 26.46 -4.38 -1.60
N GLN A 297 25.63 -5.21 -0.97
CA GLN A 297 26.04 -6.47 -0.37
C GLN A 297 25.16 -7.60 -0.87
N GLU A 298 25.82 -8.68 -1.31
CA GLU A 298 25.17 -9.93 -1.66
C GLU A 298 24.90 -10.77 -0.42
N MET A 299 23.77 -11.48 -0.41
CA MET A 299 23.30 -12.26 0.73
C MET A 299 23.34 -13.76 0.47
N ASP A 300 22.45 -14.25 -0.41
CA ASP A 300 22.33 -15.67 -0.77
C ASP A 300 21.57 -15.81 -2.10
N SER A 301 21.48 -17.02 -2.63
CA SER A 301 20.80 -17.32 -3.90
C SER A 301 19.34 -17.77 -3.75
N SER A 302 18.67 -17.39 -2.66
CA SER A 302 17.26 -17.76 -2.46
C SER A 302 16.34 -16.95 -3.37
N ASN A 303 15.19 -17.52 -3.72
CA ASN A 303 14.26 -16.92 -4.67
C ASN A 303 13.25 -15.92 -4.06
N GLY A 304 13.10 -15.92 -2.73
CA GLY A 304 12.09 -15.12 -2.05
C GLY A 304 12.46 -13.63 -1.99
N VAL A 305 11.48 -12.76 -2.28
CA VAL A 305 11.63 -11.30 -2.17
C VAL A 305 11.83 -10.94 -0.70
N LEU A 306 12.88 -10.17 -0.42
CA LEU A 306 13.17 -9.68 0.92
C LEU A 306 12.32 -8.44 1.21
N LEU A 307 11.48 -8.51 2.24
CA LEU A 307 10.74 -7.36 2.74
C LEU A 307 11.61 -6.64 3.79
N PRO A 308 12.01 -5.37 3.55
CA PRO A 308 12.70 -4.56 4.54
C PRO A 308 11.71 -3.92 5.51
N PHE A 309 11.86 -4.23 6.80
CA PHE A 309 11.19 -3.55 7.90
C PHE A 309 12.22 -2.68 8.61
N TYR A 310 12.06 -1.36 8.52
CA TYR A 310 13.01 -0.41 9.09
C TYR A 310 12.46 0.21 10.37
N ASP A 311 13.30 0.21 11.40
CA ASP A 311 13.05 0.90 12.66
C ASP A 311 13.85 2.21 12.73
N PRO A 312 13.20 3.38 12.61
CA PRO A 312 13.88 4.68 12.59
C PRO A 312 14.50 5.08 13.93
N ASP A 313 14.06 4.49 15.04
CA ASP A 313 14.53 4.87 16.39
C ASP A 313 15.85 4.17 16.73
N THR A 314 16.02 2.95 16.22
CA THR A 314 17.22 2.12 16.45
C THR A 314 18.16 2.07 15.25
N ASN A 315 17.71 2.54 14.08
CA ASN A 315 18.37 2.37 12.78
C ASN A 315 18.64 0.91 12.42
N ILE A 316 17.78 -0.01 12.85
CA ILE A 316 17.86 -1.43 12.48
C ILE A 316 16.92 -1.71 11.32
N VAL A 317 17.42 -2.41 10.31
CA VAL A 317 16.64 -2.97 9.20
C VAL A 317 16.53 -4.47 9.40
N TYR A 318 15.31 -4.99 9.44
CA TYR A 318 15.00 -6.42 9.48
C TYR A 318 14.56 -6.88 8.09
N LEU A 319 15.16 -7.97 7.61
CA LEU A 319 14.90 -8.57 6.30
C LEU A 319 14.26 -9.93 6.48
N CYS A 320 13.07 -10.07 5.90
CA CYS A 320 12.30 -11.31 5.93
C CYS A 320 11.96 -11.73 4.49
N GLY A 321 12.38 -12.91 4.05
CA GLY A 321 12.09 -13.39 2.70
C GLY A 321 10.72 -14.04 2.60
N LYS A 322 9.88 -13.53 1.70
CA LYS A 322 8.64 -14.17 1.30
C LYS A 322 8.83 -14.81 -0.07
N TYR A 323 8.49 -16.09 -0.20
CA TYR A 323 8.49 -16.74 -1.50
C TYR A 323 7.12 -16.60 -2.13
N VAL A 324 7.09 -15.96 -3.29
CA VAL A 324 5.95 -15.96 -4.18
C VAL A 324 6.38 -16.73 -5.43
N LEU A 325 5.66 -17.81 -5.71
CA LEU A 325 5.85 -18.55 -6.96
C LEU A 325 5.32 -17.64 -8.07
N TYR A 326 6.19 -16.85 -8.70
CA TYR A 326 5.90 -16.28 -10.01
C TYR A 326 5.88 -17.46 -10.99
N LEU A 327 4.76 -18.18 -11.03
CA LEU A 327 4.46 -19.00 -12.18
C LEU A 327 4.55 -18.04 -13.36
N LEU A 328 5.52 -18.27 -14.24
CA LEU A 328 5.72 -17.58 -15.50
C LEU A 328 4.37 -17.38 -16.18
N THR A 329 3.77 -16.21 -15.96
CA THR A 329 2.51 -15.87 -16.59
C THR A 329 2.79 -15.64 -18.07
N ASP A 330 2.02 -16.36 -18.87
CA ASP A 330 1.69 -16.18 -20.29
C ASP A 330 2.49 -16.83 -21.42
N LEU A 331 3.76 -17.25 -21.29
CA LEU A 331 4.42 -18.02 -22.38
C LEU A 331 4.70 -19.50 -22.07
N CYS A 332 5.26 -19.82 -20.90
CA CYS A 332 5.71 -21.19 -20.66
C CYS A 332 4.57 -22.18 -20.44
N VAL A 333 3.41 -21.78 -19.88
CA VAL A 333 2.28 -22.71 -19.72
C VAL A 333 1.70 -23.10 -21.08
N LYS A 334 1.59 -22.17 -22.05
CA LYS A 334 1.20 -22.53 -23.43
C LYS A 334 2.25 -23.41 -24.10
N TYR A 335 3.54 -23.11 -23.95
CA TYR A 335 4.61 -23.89 -24.57
C TYR A 335 4.77 -25.30 -23.97
N ILE A 336 4.69 -25.42 -22.65
CA ILE A 336 4.76 -26.70 -21.94
C ILE A 336 3.48 -27.50 -22.22
N MET A 337 2.30 -26.89 -22.25
CA MET A 337 1.06 -27.62 -22.51
C MET A 337 0.95 -28.08 -23.98
N HIS A 338 1.54 -27.35 -24.93
CA HIS A 338 1.63 -27.78 -26.33
C HIS A 338 2.70 -28.87 -26.54
N CYS A 339 3.83 -28.85 -25.82
CA CYS A 339 4.84 -29.90 -25.88
C CYS A 339 4.44 -31.18 -25.11
N VAL A 340 3.69 -31.06 -24.01
CA VAL A 340 3.28 -32.19 -23.15
C VAL A 340 2.11 -32.97 -23.76
N MET A 341 1.33 -32.39 -24.68
CA MET A 341 0.30 -33.12 -25.44
C MET A 341 0.86 -34.17 -26.41
N SER A 342 2.16 -34.15 -26.74
CA SER A 342 2.78 -35.17 -27.61
C SER A 342 3.40 -36.36 -26.86
N PHE A 343 3.47 -36.33 -25.52
CA PHE A 343 3.98 -37.44 -24.72
C PHE A 343 2.96 -37.84 -23.65
N TYR A 344 1.95 -38.59 -24.10
CA TYR A 344 1.01 -39.29 -23.24
C TYR A 344 1.69 -40.51 -22.60
N LEU A 345 2.61 -40.28 -21.65
CA LEU A 345 3.13 -41.32 -20.75
C LEU A 345 3.34 -40.72 -19.35
N ASP A 346 2.51 -41.20 -18.43
CA ASP A 346 2.71 -41.22 -16.97
C ASP A 346 2.47 -39.93 -16.14
N ALA A 347 1.30 -39.31 -16.33
CA ALA A 347 0.78 -38.26 -15.45
C ALA A 347 0.27 -38.75 -14.07
N LYS A 348 0.69 -39.94 -13.59
CA LYS A 348 0.34 -40.45 -12.25
C LYS A 348 1.41 -40.19 -11.17
N ASN A 349 2.57 -39.64 -11.54
CA ASN A 349 3.66 -39.33 -10.59
C ASN A 349 3.90 -37.82 -10.35
N ILE A 350 3.12 -36.92 -10.95
CA ILE A 350 3.23 -35.46 -10.70
C ILE A 350 2.46 -35.02 -9.44
N SER A 351 1.64 -35.89 -8.84
CA SER A 351 0.94 -35.63 -7.57
C SER A 351 1.87 -35.63 -6.33
N HIS A 352 3.17 -35.86 -6.51
CA HIS A 352 4.17 -35.85 -5.43
C HIS A 352 5.24 -34.75 -5.56
N MET A 353 5.11 -33.79 -6.49
CA MET A 353 5.70 -32.46 -6.26
C MET A 353 4.76 -31.71 -5.31
N GLY A 354 4.85 -32.05 -4.03
CA GLY A 354 4.20 -31.26 -3.00
C GLY A 354 4.57 -29.80 -3.20
N GLN A 355 3.58 -28.91 -3.22
CA GLN A 355 3.80 -27.47 -3.06
C GLN A 355 4.61 -27.29 -1.79
N LYS A 356 5.94 -27.21 -1.94
CA LYS A 356 6.83 -26.95 -0.84
C LYS A 356 6.66 -25.47 -0.55
N ASN A 357 6.09 -25.15 0.61
CA ASN A 357 5.94 -23.78 1.07
C ASN A 357 7.36 -23.20 1.28
N GLU A 358 7.95 -22.56 0.27
CA GLU A 358 9.38 -22.18 0.25
C GLU A 358 9.63 -20.74 0.75
N GLY A 359 8.86 -20.23 1.71
CA GLY A 359 9.21 -18.97 2.38
C GLY A 359 10.49 -19.08 3.21
N ASP A 360 11.13 -17.96 3.54
CA ASP A 360 12.32 -18.00 4.40
C ASP A 360 11.94 -18.47 5.81
N CYS A 361 12.84 -19.22 6.43
CA CYS A 361 12.71 -19.64 7.82
C CYS A 361 13.49 -18.70 8.79
N SER A 362 14.08 -17.63 8.26
CA SER A 362 14.99 -16.75 8.99
C SER A 362 14.63 -15.27 8.84
N ILE A 363 14.86 -14.51 9.91
CA ILE A 363 14.82 -13.04 9.92
C ILE A 363 16.24 -12.55 10.15
N ARG A 364 16.81 -11.83 9.18
CA ARG A 364 18.17 -11.25 9.29
C ARG A 364 18.05 -9.77 9.63
N TYR A 365 18.91 -9.24 10.47
CA TYR A 365 18.85 -7.83 10.82
C TYR A 365 20.22 -7.16 10.83
N PHE A 366 20.20 -5.90 10.40
CA PHE A 366 21.36 -5.08 10.12
C PHE A 366 21.19 -3.72 10.79
N GLU A 367 22.28 -3.17 11.30
CA GLU A 367 22.32 -1.81 11.82
C GLU A 367 22.87 -0.88 10.74
N VAL A 368 22.14 0.19 10.42
CA VAL A 368 22.58 1.22 9.48
C VAL A 368 23.22 2.37 10.25
N THR A 369 24.42 2.74 9.85
CA THR A 369 25.20 3.82 10.49
C THR A 369 25.93 4.65 9.44
N ALA A 370 26.36 5.85 9.81
CA ALA A 370 27.18 6.69 8.93
C ALA A 370 28.62 6.15 8.73
N GLU A 371 29.06 5.18 9.51
CA GLU A 371 30.41 4.60 9.41
C GLU A 371 30.47 3.45 8.38
N PRO A 372 31.42 3.46 7.43
CA PRO A 372 31.66 2.36 6.50
C PRO A 372 31.82 1.00 7.23
N PRO A 373 31.29 -0.12 6.70
CA PRO A 373 30.57 -0.28 5.42
C PRO A 373 29.10 0.16 5.42
N PHE A 374 28.70 1.07 6.32
CA PHE A 374 27.37 1.67 6.48
C PHE A 374 26.28 0.70 6.98
N VAL A 375 26.16 -0.46 6.36
CA VAL A 375 25.23 -1.53 6.73
C VAL A 375 26.00 -2.64 7.45
N HIS A 376 25.70 -2.84 8.73
CA HIS A 376 26.42 -3.77 9.61
C HIS A 376 25.52 -4.93 10.00
N PHE A 377 25.87 -6.15 9.58
CA PHE A 377 25.15 -7.35 9.98
C PHE A 377 25.24 -7.55 11.50
N LEU A 378 24.08 -7.69 12.15
CA LEU A 378 24.01 -7.96 13.59
C LEU A 378 23.94 -9.46 13.86
N ASN A 379 22.82 -10.08 13.50
CA ASN A 379 22.53 -11.48 13.76
C ASN A 379 21.31 -11.95 12.92
N THR A 380 20.99 -13.24 13.02
CA THR A 380 19.86 -13.88 12.33
C THR A 380 19.03 -14.65 13.34
N PHE A 381 17.73 -14.42 13.34
CA PHE A 381 16.77 -15.33 13.98
C PHE A 381 16.42 -16.45 13.00
N THR A 382 16.49 -17.71 13.43
CA THR A 382 16.16 -18.88 12.61
C THR A 382 15.07 -19.70 13.26
N SER A 383 14.21 -20.30 12.43
CA SER A 383 13.11 -21.16 12.85
C SER A 383 13.01 -22.35 11.90
N LYS A 384 12.19 -23.35 12.24
CA LYS A 384 12.05 -24.57 11.43
C LYS A 384 11.04 -24.41 10.30
N GLU A 385 10.03 -23.56 10.52
CA GLU A 385 8.90 -23.41 9.61
C GLU A 385 9.09 -22.19 8.70
N PRO A 386 8.73 -22.28 7.41
CA PRO A 386 8.81 -21.18 6.46
C PRO A 386 7.72 -20.13 6.74
N GLN A 387 8.03 -18.85 6.58
CA GLN A 387 7.03 -17.78 6.70
C GLN A 387 6.13 -17.69 5.46
N ARG A 388 4.82 -17.48 5.65
CA ARG A 388 3.88 -17.05 4.59
C ARG A 388 3.67 -15.54 4.55
N GLY A 389 3.82 -14.89 5.70
CA GLY A 389 3.64 -13.46 5.87
C GLY A 389 4.28 -13.01 7.18
N MET A 390 4.34 -11.71 7.39
CA MET A 390 5.01 -11.11 8.54
C MET A 390 4.33 -9.80 8.92
N GLY A 391 3.82 -9.70 10.14
CA GLY A 391 3.39 -8.44 10.72
C GLY A 391 4.54 -7.79 11.47
N PHE A 392 4.62 -6.46 11.45
CA PHE A 392 5.55 -5.67 12.25
C PHE A 392 4.77 -4.76 13.19
N LEU A 393 5.00 -4.86 14.49
CA LEU A 393 4.32 -4.04 15.49
C LEU A 393 4.95 -2.65 15.56
N CYS A 394 4.11 -1.61 15.59
CA CYS A 394 4.59 -0.25 15.79
C CYS A 394 5.21 -0.07 17.19
N LYS A 395 6.11 0.90 17.33
CA LYS A 395 6.86 1.18 18.57
C LYS A 395 6.00 1.37 19.82
N ARG A 396 4.82 1.95 19.67
CA ARG A 396 3.87 2.22 20.76
C ARG A 396 3.32 0.95 21.41
N GLY A 397 3.34 -0.19 20.71
CA GLY A 397 2.85 -1.46 21.22
C GLY A 397 3.92 -2.33 21.89
N VAL A 398 5.15 -1.84 21.98
CA VAL A 398 6.30 -2.62 22.47
C VAL A 398 6.46 -2.44 23.99
N ASP A 399 6.82 -3.51 24.71
CA ASP A 399 6.98 -3.52 26.18
C ASP A 399 8.31 -2.92 26.66
N VAL A 400 8.34 -1.60 26.82
CA VAL A 400 9.54 -0.88 27.23
C VAL A 400 10.18 -1.41 28.52
N ASN A 401 9.39 -1.84 29.51
CA ASN A 401 9.86 -2.30 30.82
C ASN A 401 10.78 -3.52 30.72
N LYS A 402 10.59 -4.35 29.70
CA LYS A 402 11.39 -5.56 29.51
C LYS A 402 12.65 -5.33 28.69
N CYS A 403 13.04 -4.08 28.43
CA CYS A 403 14.02 -3.76 27.39
C CYS A 403 13.64 -4.46 26.08
N GLU A 404 12.32 -4.55 25.89
CA GLU A 404 11.72 -4.97 24.67
C GLU A 404 12.04 -3.93 23.59
N ILE A 405 13.18 -4.07 22.94
CA ILE A 405 13.12 -3.95 21.49
C ILE A 405 12.53 -5.25 20.89
N ALA A 406 12.32 -6.29 21.77
CA ALA A 406 11.58 -7.58 21.68
C ALA A 406 12.04 -8.81 22.58
N ARG A 407 11.51 -9.11 23.80
CA ARG A 407 12.13 -10.01 24.86
C ARG A 407 11.70 -11.48 24.94
N VAL A 408 12.57 -12.40 25.45
CA VAL A 408 12.26 -13.42 26.51
C VAL A 408 13.51 -13.74 27.42
N GLN A 409 13.30 -14.38 28.60
CA GLN A 409 14.31 -14.95 29.53
C GLN A 409 14.00 -16.44 29.91
N PRO A 410 14.99 -17.29 30.30
CA PRO A 410 14.73 -18.65 30.82
C PRO A 410 14.95 -18.87 32.34
N GLN A 411 14.08 -19.75 32.89
CA GLN A 411 14.22 -20.82 33.91
C GLN A 411 14.47 -20.51 35.41
N LEU A 412 13.54 -20.96 36.29
CA LEU A 412 13.80 -22.04 37.28
C LEU A 412 12.49 -22.58 37.91
N GLY A 413 12.37 -23.92 37.99
CA GLY A 413 11.64 -24.60 39.07
C GLY A 413 10.55 -25.59 38.67
N ASP A 414 10.95 -26.84 38.45
CA ASP A 414 10.07 -28.02 38.60
C ASP A 414 9.34 -27.97 39.94
N HIS A 415 8.02 -27.77 39.96
CA HIS A 415 7.16 -28.33 41.00
C HIS A 415 5.74 -28.53 40.46
N LYS A 416 5.32 -29.80 40.40
CA LYS A 416 3.91 -30.21 40.40
C LYS A 416 3.19 -29.51 41.55
N LEU A 417 1.97 -29.01 41.32
CA LEU A 417 0.74 -29.15 42.14
C LEU A 417 -0.41 -28.24 41.59
N PRO A 418 -1.68 -28.47 41.98
CA PRO A 418 -2.84 -28.40 41.11
C PRO A 418 -3.70 -27.15 41.33
N CYS A 419 -4.69 -27.01 40.44
CA CYS A 419 -5.85 -26.12 40.49
C CYS A 419 -6.30 -25.70 41.90
N CYS A 420 -6.39 -24.39 42.15
CA CYS A 420 -7.30 -23.73 43.12
C CYS A 420 -7.28 -22.20 42.93
N TYR A 421 -8.46 -21.60 43.09
CA TYR A 421 -8.80 -20.19 42.97
C TYR A 421 -8.09 -19.25 43.96
N ARG A 422 -8.03 -17.96 43.54
CA ARG A 422 -8.13 -16.73 44.35
C ARG A 422 -6.93 -16.36 45.23
N LEU A 423 -6.15 -15.39 44.75
CA LEU A 423 -5.80 -14.16 45.48
C LEU A 423 -5.51 -13.04 44.46
N GLY A 424 -6.25 -11.93 44.56
CA GLY A 424 -6.22 -10.79 43.65
C GLY A 424 -4.95 -9.97 43.77
N LEU A 425 -4.00 -10.26 42.90
CA LEU A 425 -3.02 -9.32 42.36
C LEU A 425 -3.04 -9.54 40.85
N GLU A 426 -3.83 -8.73 40.15
CA GLU A 426 -3.89 -8.70 38.69
C GLU A 426 -2.49 -8.33 38.19
N ARG A 427 -1.71 -9.34 37.78
CA ARG A 427 -0.62 -9.10 36.84
C ARG A 427 -1.28 -8.93 35.49
N GLU A 428 -1.39 -7.67 35.07
CA GLU A 428 -1.74 -7.28 33.71
C GLU A 428 -1.06 -8.19 32.68
N PRO A 429 -1.78 -8.75 31.69
CA PRO A 429 -1.17 -9.56 30.65
C PRO A 429 -0.33 -8.66 29.73
N VAL A 430 0.95 -8.55 30.09
CA VAL A 430 1.96 -7.78 29.35
C VAL A 430 2.20 -8.40 27.97
N VAL A 431 1.95 -7.64 26.90
CA VAL A 431 2.08 -8.10 25.51
C VAL A 431 3.48 -7.77 24.98
N GLU A 432 4.30 -8.81 24.76
CA GLU A 432 5.71 -8.70 24.32
C GLU A 432 5.84 -9.03 22.82
N ARG A 433 5.71 -8.09 21.86
CA ARG A 433 5.65 -8.50 20.43
C ARG A 433 6.29 -7.48 19.48
N MET A 434 7.11 -7.93 18.53
CA MET A 434 7.58 -7.08 17.42
C MET A 434 7.22 -7.67 16.08
N PHE A 435 7.39 -8.99 15.91
CA PHE A 435 7.06 -9.68 14.68
C PHE A 435 5.90 -10.65 14.89
N TYR A 436 4.96 -10.67 13.96
CA TYR A 436 3.86 -11.62 13.92
C TYR A 436 4.03 -12.49 12.69
N LYS A 437 4.74 -13.60 12.85
CA LYS A 437 5.07 -14.50 11.75
C LYS A 437 3.86 -15.34 11.40
N LEU A 438 3.42 -15.24 10.15
CA LEU A 438 2.35 -16.07 9.64
C LEU A 438 2.93 -17.37 9.07
N HIS A 439 2.35 -18.48 9.52
CA HIS A 439 2.50 -19.81 8.95
C HIS A 439 1.23 -20.15 8.15
N GLU A 440 1.03 -21.41 7.77
CA GLU A 440 -0.17 -21.81 7.02
C GLU A 440 -1.47 -21.71 7.82
N ARG A 441 -1.44 -22.10 9.09
CA ARG A 441 -2.62 -22.11 9.97
C ARG A 441 -2.38 -21.47 11.33
N LYS A 442 -1.33 -20.68 11.46
CA LYS A 442 -0.86 -20.16 12.74
C LYS A 442 -0.22 -18.79 12.56
N CYS A 443 -0.43 -17.90 13.51
CA CYS A 443 0.34 -16.68 13.68
C CYS A 443 1.18 -16.79 14.96
N GLU A 444 2.50 -16.69 14.80
CA GLU A 444 3.50 -16.84 15.85
C GLU A 444 4.14 -15.49 16.17
N PRO A 445 3.92 -14.94 17.38
CA PRO A 445 4.67 -13.78 17.83
C PRO A 445 6.15 -14.13 18.06
N ILE A 446 7.03 -13.24 17.60
CA ILE A 446 8.47 -13.31 17.78
C ILE A 446 8.95 -11.99 18.36
N SER A 447 9.78 -12.09 19.39
CA SER A 447 10.31 -10.94 20.10
C SER A 447 11.84 -10.83 19.93
N MET A 448 12.37 -9.70 19.44
CA MET A 448 13.78 -9.31 19.21
C MET A 448 14.49 -8.46 20.30
N THR A 449 15.29 -8.99 21.23
CA THR A 449 15.57 -8.30 22.52
C THR A 449 16.92 -7.64 22.55
N VAL A 450 17.08 -6.48 23.22
CA VAL A 450 18.40 -6.08 23.74
C VAL A 450 18.53 -6.60 25.18
N PRO A 451 19.45 -7.53 25.47
CA PRO A 451 19.65 -8.02 26.82
C PRO A 451 20.27 -6.94 27.72
N ARG A 452 19.44 -6.25 28.52
CA ARG A 452 19.86 -5.36 29.61
C ARG A 452 19.46 -5.97 30.96
N LYS A 453 20.28 -5.72 31.99
CA LYS A 453 20.01 -6.10 33.38
C LYS A 453 19.64 -4.86 34.18
N SER A 454 18.53 -4.23 33.82
CA SER A 454 18.03 -3.04 34.49
C SER A 454 16.50 -3.01 34.45
N ASP A 455 15.90 -2.62 35.57
CA ASP A 455 14.46 -2.39 35.69
C ASP A 455 14.10 -0.92 35.44
N LEU A 456 15.10 -0.08 35.14
CA LEU A 456 14.91 1.33 34.80
C LEU A 456 14.59 1.50 33.31
N PHE A 457 13.80 2.52 33.00
CA PHE A 457 13.56 2.94 31.61
C PHE A 457 14.89 3.21 30.87
N GLN A 458 15.07 2.55 29.73
CA GLN A 458 16.29 2.66 28.93
C GLN A 458 16.12 3.71 27.83
N GLN A 459 16.34 4.98 28.16
CA GLN A 459 16.16 6.10 27.20
C GLN A 459 17.07 5.98 25.95
N ASP A 460 18.20 5.28 26.06
CA ASP A 460 19.09 5.04 24.92
C ASP A 460 18.52 4.03 23.91
N LEU A 461 17.61 3.16 24.33
CA LEU A 461 16.91 2.19 23.46
C LEU A 461 15.58 2.75 22.93
N TYR A 462 14.96 3.65 23.68
CA TYR A 462 13.67 4.26 23.35
C TYR A 462 13.81 5.79 23.34
N PRO A 463 14.39 6.37 22.28
CA PRO A 463 14.23 7.80 22.04
C PRO A 463 12.76 8.15 21.81
N ASP A 464 12.43 9.44 21.83
CA ASP A 464 11.08 9.89 21.52
C ASP A 464 10.70 9.45 20.10
N THR A 465 9.57 8.73 19.98
CA THR A 465 9.12 8.06 18.76
C THR A 465 7.91 8.78 18.17
N ALA A 466 7.55 8.48 16.92
CA ALA A 466 6.36 9.07 16.30
C ALA A 466 5.08 8.71 17.06
N GLY A 467 4.34 9.74 17.49
CA GLY A 467 3.08 9.62 18.20
C GLY A 467 1.87 9.44 17.28
N LEU A 468 0.69 9.39 17.88
CA LEU A 468 -0.60 9.34 17.18
C LEU A 468 -1.02 10.70 16.62
N GLU A 469 -0.51 11.80 17.19
CA GLU A 469 -0.94 13.13 16.82
C GLU A 469 -0.35 13.55 15.46
N PRO A 470 -1.18 13.80 14.43
CA PRO A 470 -0.70 14.27 13.15
C PRO A 470 -0.28 15.75 13.28
N PRO A 471 0.96 16.14 12.89
CA PRO A 471 1.37 17.53 12.88
C PRO A 471 0.65 18.40 11.84
N LEU A 472 0.04 17.79 10.81
CA LEU A 472 -0.59 18.50 9.69
C LEU A 472 -1.98 17.94 9.40
N LEU A 473 -2.88 18.81 8.95
CA LEU A 473 -4.11 18.41 8.28
C LEU A 473 -3.84 18.12 6.79
N ALA A 474 -4.71 17.33 6.15
CA ALA A 474 -4.60 17.03 4.73
C ALA A 474 -4.50 18.30 3.85
N GLU A 475 -5.33 19.30 4.14
CA GLU A 475 -5.34 20.57 3.41
C GLU A 475 -4.05 21.39 3.56
N GLU A 476 -3.42 21.34 4.74
CA GLU A 476 -2.17 22.05 5.01
C GLU A 476 -1.00 21.40 4.26
N TRP A 477 -0.99 20.06 4.22
CA TRP A 477 0.00 19.31 3.45
C TRP A 477 -0.18 19.51 1.94
N VAL A 478 -1.42 19.50 1.45
CA VAL A 478 -1.77 19.83 0.06
C VAL A 478 -1.35 21.27 -0.29
N ALA A 479 -1.45 22.20 0.64
CA ALA A 479 -0.95 23.57 0.48
C ALA A 479 0.58 23.68 0.44
N GLY A 480 1.31 22.57 0.58
CA GLY A 480 2.77 22.51 0.47
C GLY A 480 3.52 22.64 1.80
N ARG A 481 2.83 22.51 2.95
CA ARG A 481 3.52 22.47 4.25
C ARG A 481 4.09 21.09 4.52
N ASP A 482 5.31 21.07 5.05
CA ASP A 482 6.00 19.88 5.53
C ASP A 482 6.28 20.03 7.02
N ALA A 483 6.10 18.95 7.79
CA ALA A 483 6.36 18.94 9.22
C ALA A 483 6.83 17.54 9.65
N PRO A 484 7.84 17.44 10.54
CA PRO A 484 8.24 16.16 11.11
C PRO A 484 7.13 15.61 12.02
N PRO A 485 7.07 14.28 12.24
CA PRO A 485 6.07 13.67 13.11
C PRO A 485 6.19 14.20 14.55
N VAL A 486 5.05 14.37 15.22
CA VAL A 486 5.02 14.75 16.64
C VAL A 486 5.59 13.58 17.45
N LEU A 487 6.67 13.84 18.20
CA LEU A 487 7.36 12.81 18.96
C LEU A 487 6.79 12.67 20.37
N VAL A 488 6.68 11.44 20.86
CA VAL A 488 6.21 11.10 22.20
C VAL A 488 7.21 10.18 22.90
N SER A 489 7.41 10.40 24.20
CA SER A 489 8.21 9.50 25.03
C SER A 489 7.39 8.26 25.39
N LEU A 490 8.02 7.09 25.30
CA LEU A 490 7.43 5.81 25.71
C LEU A 490 7.57 5.53 27.22
N SER A 491 8.16 6.45 28.00
CA SER A 491 8.38 6.24 29.44
C SER A 491 7.10 6.14 30.25
N GLY A 492 6.00 6.72 29.75
CA GLY A 492 4.67 6.66 30.38
C GLY A 492 3.85 5.42 30.00
N GLY A 493 4.39 4.52 29.18
CA GLY A 493 3.63 3.40 28.61
C GLY A 493 2.74 3.81 27.43
N TYR A 494 1.93 2.88 26.95
CA TYR A 494 1.02 3.11 25.83
C TYR A 494 -0.13 4.03 26.24
N THR A 495 -0.29 5.15 25.53
CA THR A 495 -1.47 6.01 25.65
C THR A 495 -2.36 5.77 24.43
N PRO A 496 -3.57 5.21 24.61
CA PRO A 496 -4.47 4.94 23.50
C PRO A 496 -4.93 6.23 22.81
N SER A 497 -5.19 6.13 21.51
CA SER A 497 -5.88 7.20 20.79
C SER A 497 -7.24 7.46 21.45
N LYS A 498 -7.61 8.74 21.64
CA LYS A 498 -9.01 9.08 21.87
C LYS A 498 -9.73 8.75 20.57
N GLN A 499 -10.66 7.79 20.59
CA GLN A 499 -11.42 7.41 19.40
C GLN A 499 -12.00 8.67 18.75
N ARG A 500 -11.52 9.00 17.55
CA ARG A 500 -12.05 10.10 16.75
C ARG A 500 -13.06 9.47 15.83
N ASP A 501 -14.33 9.87 15.97
CA ASP A 501 -15.28 9.57 14.92
C ASP A 501 -14.81 10.30 13.66
N LEU A 502 -14.34 9.54 12.67
CA LEU A 502 -14.10 10.06 11.34
C LEU A 502 -15.44 10.53 10.79
N LYS A 503 -15.76 11.82 10.98
CA LYS A 503 -16.93 12.45 10.38
C LYS A 503 -16.67 12.60 8.89
N PHE A 504 -17.09 11.60 8.13
CA PHE A 504 -17.14 11.70 6.69
C PHE A 504 -18.03 12.90 6.32
N THR A 505 -17.41 13.93 5.75
CA THR A 505 -18.11 15.12 5.26
C THR A 505 -17.90 15.19 3.76
N PRO A 506 -18.81 14.60 2.96
CA PRO A 506 -18.67 14.68 1.51
C PRO A 506 -18.81 16.15 1.11
N LYS A 507 -17.75 16.73 0.55
CA LYS A 507 -17.84 18.06 -0.08
C LYS A 507 -18.75 17.91 -1.29
N ARG A 508 -19.95 18.48 -1.20
CA ARG A 508 -20.83 18.62 -2.37
C ARG A 508 -20.16 19.56 -3.36
N THR A 509 -19.82 19.06 -4.53
CA THR A 509 -19.47 19.87 -5.69
C THR A 509 -20.65 20.83 -5.97
N PRO A 510 -20.44 22.14 -6.13
CA PRO A 510 -21.51 23.03 -6.56
C PRO A 510 -21.90 22.65 -7.99
N LEU A 511 -23.01 21.93 -8.13
CA LEU A 511 -23.68 21.85 -9.43
C LEU A 511 -24.04 23.28 -9.83
N THR A 512 -23.61 23.62 -11.05
CA THR A 512 -23.93 24.81 -11.82
C THR A 512 -25.25 25.45 -11.43
N ALA A 513 -25.20 26.74 -11.10
CA ALA A 513 -26.37 27.58 -10.82
C ALA A 513 -27.35 27.56 -12.00
N GLY A 514 -28.35 26.67 -11.92
CA GLY A 514 -29.53 26.68 -12.75
C GLY A 514 -30.51 27.73 -12.20
N ALA A 515 -30.97 28.59 -13.11
CA ALA A 515 -31.82 29.73 -12.87
C ALA A 515 -33.00 29.48 -11.92
N ALA A 516 -33.21 30.43 -11.00
CA ALA A 516 -34.39 30.51 -10.16
C ALA A 516 -35.65 30.71 -11.01
N VAL A 517 -36.64 29.84 -10.82
CA VAL A 517 -38.03 30.05 -11.24
C VAL A 517 -38.85 30.31 -9.98
N PRO A 518 -39.63 31.41 -9.92
CA PRO A 518 -40.30 31.82 -8.69
C PRO A 518 -41.54 30.97 -8.38
N SER A 519 -41.77 30.73 -7.09
CA SER A 519 -42.93 30.07 -6.51
C SER A 519 -44.21 30.92 -6.66
N PRO A 520 -45.40 30.32 -6.87
CA PRO A 520 -46.66 31.05 -6.86
C PRO A 520 -47.13 31.34 -5.43
N SER A 521 -47.59 32.57 -5.25
CA SER A 521 -48.19 33.15 -4.05
C SER A 521 -49.54 32.53 -3.66
N THR A 522 -49.71 32.27 -2.37
CA THR A 522 -50.96 31.93 -1.69
C THR A 522 -51.91 33.14 -1.60
N PRO A 523 -53.25 32.99 -1.78
CA PRO A 523 -54.22 34.04 -1.43
C PRO A 523 -54.70 33.94 0.04
N PRO A 524 -55.22 35.04 0.64
CA PRO A 524 -55.47 35.12 2.08
C PRO A 524 -56.95 34.92 2.51
N ASP A 525 -57.06 34.45 3.76
CA ASP A 525 -58.07 34.66 4.82
C ASP A 525 -59.55 34.29 4.68
N SER A 526 -60.00 33.43 5.61
CA SER A 526 -61.29 33.50 6.35
C SER A 526 -61.32 32.50 7.54
N PRO A 527 -62.10 32.76 8.62
CA PRO A 527 -61.66 32.57 10.02
C PRO A 527 -62.25 31.30 10.72
N PRO A 528 -61.98 31.05 12.04
CA PRO A 528 -61.94 29.70 12.60
C PRO A 528 -63.29 29.23 13.17
N VAL A 529 -63.52 27.91 13.12
CA VAL A 529 -64.60 27.24 13.88
C VAL A 529 -64.02 26.07 14.67
N THR A 530 -64.21 26.13 15.98
CA THR A 530 -63.84 25.14 17.00
C THR A 530 -64.87 23.99 17.09
N PRO A 531 -64.56 22.89 17.82
CA PRO A 531 -64.92 21.53 17.41
C PRO A 531 -66.23 21.02 18.04
N ARG A 532 -66.81 19.99 17.41
CA ARG A 532 -67.81 19.13 18.06
C ARG A 532 -67.57 17.65 17.73
N ALA A 533 -67.78 16.86 18.77
CA ALA A 533 -67.49 15.44 18.87
C ALA A 533 -68.66 14.54 18.44
N MET A 534 -68.29 13.25 18.35
CA MET A 534 -69.06 12.05 18.67
C MET A 534 -69.86 11.30 17.58
N GLU A 535 -69.64 9.97 17.65
CA GLU A 535 -70.48 8.82 17.24
C GLU A 535 -70.55 8.53 15.72
N GLY A 536 -70.42 7.30 15.22
CA GLY A 536 -70.35 5.95 15.80
C GLY A 536 -70.80 4.94 14.72
N GLY A 537 -70.37 3.67 14.82
CA GLY A 537 -71.14 2.53 14.28
C GLY A 537 -70.68 1.87 12.97
N ASP A 538 -69.89 0.80 13.14
CA ASP A 538 -70.16 -0.59 12.74
C ASP A 538 -70.21 -1.10 11.28
N THR A 539 -69.31 -2.08 11.07
CA THR A 539 -69.44 -3.41 10.41
C THR A 539 -69.80 -3.53 8.92
N GLN A 540 -68.95 -4.23 8.16
CA GLN A 540 -69.20 -5.63 7.74
C GLN A 540 -68.04 -6.22 6.92
N ARG A 541 -68.00 -7.56 6.94
CA ARG A 541 -66.99 -8.50 6.46
C ARG A 541 -67.58 -9.24 5.25
N ALA A 542 -66.84 -9.42 4.14
CA ALA A 542 -66.89 -10.62 3.28
C ALA A 542 -66.00 -10.50 2.01
N GLU A 543 -65.05 -11.44 1.93
CA GLU A 543 -64.64 -12.33 0.83
C GLU A 543 -64.89 -12.02 -0.68
N ALA A 544 -63.93 -12.58 -1.45
CA ALA A 544 -64.11 -13.35 -2.70
C ALA A 544 -63.87 -12.67 -4.07
N THR A 545 -62.73 -13.08 -4.65
CA THR A 545 -62.62 -13.75 -5.96
C THR A 545 -62.47 -12.92 -7.25
N ALA A 546 -61.42 -13.28 -7.98
CA ALA A 546 -61.01 -12.86 -9.31
C ALA A 546 -61.95 -13.31 -10.43
N THR A 547 -62.03 -12.53 -11.52
CA THR A 547 -62.33 -13.02 -12.88
C THR A 547 -61.89 -12.00 -13.93
N THR A 548 -61.22 -12.44 -14.99
CA THR A 548 -61.50 -12.19 -16.45
C THR A 548 -60.30 -12.70 -17.27
N VAL A 549 -60.33 -13.93 -17.78
CA VAL A 549 -60.81 -14.43 -19.10
C VAL A 549 -59.84 -14.22 -20.28
N THR A 550 -59.09 -15.30 -20.53
CA THR A 550 -58.71 -15.99 -21.78
C THR A 550 -59.17 -15.48 -23.16
N ARG A 551 -58.26 -15.58 -24.15
CA ARG A 551 -58.40 -16.51 -25.30
C ARG A 551 -57.10 -16.72 -26.10
N THR A 552 -56.86 -17.98 -26.43
CA THR A 552 -55.74 -18.60 -27.16
C THR A 552 -56.11 -18.91 -28.63
N LEU A 553 -55.09 -19.39 -29.38
CA LEU A 553 -55.05 -20.14 -30.66
C LEU A 553 -54.35 -19.33 -31.78
N SER A 554 -53.44 -19.86 -32.61
CA SER A 554 -52.94 -21.21 -32.86
C SER A 554 -51.67 -21.16 -33.73
N ARG A 555 -50.87 -22.24 -33.64
CA ARG A 555 -49.62 -22.54 -34.34
C ARG A 555 -49.86 -23.18 -35.71
N GLY A 556 -48.98 -22.93 -36.68
CA GLY A 556 -48.88 -23.61 -37.98
C GLY A 556 -47.44 -23.56 -38.48
N GLN A 557 -46.98 -24.66 -39.08
CA GLN A 557 -45.59 -25.07 -39.31
C GLN A 557 -45.35 -25.32 -40.81
N ASN A 558 -44.07 -25.21 -41.22
CA ASN A 558 -43.37 -25.94 -42.29
C ASN A 558 -43.28 -25.39 -43.74
N ASP A 559 -42.01 -25.16 -44.12
CA ASP A 559 -41.21 -25.73 -45.23
C ASP A 559 -41.32 -25.23 -46.70
N GLU A 560 -40.11 -25.03 -47.24
CA GLU A 560 -39.58 -25.25 -48.60
C GLU A 560 -39.30 -24.08 -49.59
N ASP A 561 -38.03 -24.13 -50.07
CA ASP A 561 -37.44 -23.74 -51.37
C ASP A 561 -36.82 -22.34 -51.64
N ASN A 562 -35.48 -22.33 -51.50
CA ASN A 562 -34.43 -22.05 -52.50
C ASN A 562 -34.65 -20.93 -53.55
N ASP A 563 -33.76 -19.93 -53.58
CA ASP A 563 -32.84 -19.66 -54.71
C ASP A 563 -31.95 -18.45 -54.39
N GLY A 564 -30.72 -18.49 -54.90
CA GLY A 564 -29.64 -17.56 -54.57
C GLY A 564 -29.58 -16.28 -55.41
N ASP A 565 -28.51 -15.56 -55.09
CA ASP A 565 -27.82 -14.49 -55.81
C ASP A 565 -28.19 -13.02 -55.52
N ASP A 566 -27.10 -12.24 -55.50
CA ASP A 566 -26.94 -10.79 -55.69
C ASP A 566 -26.73 -9.84 -54.49
N GLU A 567 -25.45 -9.54 -54.32
CA GLU A 567 -24.77 -8.23 -54.18
C GLU A 567 -25.50 -6.98 -53.63
N ALA A 568 -24.72 -6.31 -52.76
CA ALA A 568 -24.75 -4.94 -52.25
C ALA A 568 -25.59 -3.85 -52.96
N ASP A 569 -26.31 -3.05 -52.16
CA ASP A 569 -26.40 -1.60 -52.36
C ASP A 569 -26.53 -0.86 -51.01
N THR A 570 -25.68 0.15 -50.81
CA THR A 570 -25.68 1.02 -49.62
C THR A 570 -26.06 2.43 -50.05
N GLY A 571 -27.13 2.95 -49.44
CA GLY A 571 -27.68 4.27 -49.71
C GLY A 571 -26.75 5.43 -49.32
N ARG A 572 -26.43 6.23 -50.33
CA ARG A 572 -25.91 7.61 -50.37
C ARG A 572 -26.22 8.52 -49.16
N VAL A 573 -25.17 9.16 -48.63
CA VAL A 573 -25.20 10.43 -47.89
C VAL A 573 -24.29 11.44 -48.61
N ALA A 574 -24.73 12.70 -48.73
CA ALA A 574 -24.14 13.76 -49.53
C ALA A 574 -22.73 14.21 -49.07
N ALA A 575 -21.86 14.55 -50.03
CA ALA A 575 -20.48 14.96 -49.82
C ALA A 575 -20.32 16.42 -49.32
N PRO A 576 -19.26 16.78 -48.57
CA PRO A 576 -18.99 18.14 -48.13
C PRO A 576 -18.30 18.99 -49.21
N ASN A 577 -18.57 20.30 -49.22
CA ASN A 577 -18.03 21.27 -50.19
C ASN A 577 -16.49 21.37 -50.12
N THR A 578 -15.82 21.04 -51.21
CA THR A 578 -14.36 21.06 -51.39
C THR A 578 -13.73 22.45 -51.23
N ALA A 579 -14.48 23.52 -51.51
CA ALA A 579 -13.98 24.90 -51.47
C ALA A 579 -13.68 25.41 -50.04
N GLU A 580 -14.39 24.92 -49.01
CA GLU A 580 -14.14 25.36 -47.63
C GLU A 580 -12.88 24.72 -47.04
N LYS A 581 -12.55 23.48 -47.45
CA LYS A 581 -11.33 22.79 -47.03
C LYS A 581 -10.07 23.43 -47.61
N GLU A 582 -10.11 23.83 -48.87
CA GLU A 582 -8.98 24.49 -49.53
C GLU A 582 -8.67 25.85 -48.86
N ALA A 583 -9.70 26.62 -48.49
CA ALA A 583 -9.52 27.89 -47.79
C ALA A 583 -9.02 27.73 -46.34
N GLU A 584 -9.32 26.62 -45.69
CA GLU A 584 -8.84 26.32 -44.33
C GLU A 584 -7.39 25.83 -44.34
N GLU A 585 -7.00 25.05 -45.37
CA GLU A 585 -5.62 24.61 -45.60
C GLU A 585 -4.69 25.78 -45.97
N GLU A 586 -5.19 26.75 -46.75
CA GLU A 586 -4.45 27.98 -47.08
C GLU A 586 -4.20 28.84 -45.81
N ARG A 587 -5.23 29.03 -44.96
CA ARG A 587 -5.07 29.72 -43.67
C ARG A 587 -4.08 29.02 -42.73
N LEU A 588 -4.11 27.68 -42.69
CA LEU A 588 -3.18 26.91 -41.86
C LEU A 588 -1.73 27.05 -42.34
N ASN A 589 -1.52 27.08 -43.66
CA ASN A 589 -0.20 27.29 -44.25
C ASN A 589 0.34 28.71 -43.99
N GLU A 590 -0.52 29.72 -43.98
CA GLU A 590 -0.15 31.09 -43.65
C GLU A 590 0.29 31.22 -42.18
N ILE A 591 -0.46 30.63 -41.24
CA ILE A 591 -0.11 30.58 -39.81
C ILE A 591 1.22 29.84 -39.60
N LEU A 592 1.43 28.71 -40.30
CA LEU A 592 2.68 27.96 -40.22
C LEU A 592 3.88 28.77 -40.76
N ALA A 593 3.69 29.60 -41.78
CA ALA A 593 4.73 30.49 -42.29
C ALA A 593 5.08 31.59 -41.27
N GLU A 594 4.07 32.16 -40.60
CA GLU A 594 4.26 33.20 -39.59
C GLU A 594 4.97 32.66 -38.33
N VAL A 595 4.61 31.45 -37.87
CA VAL A 595 5.28 30.77 -36.75
C VAL A 595 6.76 30.47 -37.07
N ARG A 596 7.08 30.11 -38.32
CA ARG A 596 8.47 29.93 -38.76
C ARG A 596 9.26 31.25 -38.75
N ALA A 597 8.63 32.35 -39.20
CA ALA A 597 9.25 33.67 -39.16
C ALA A 597 9.53 34.13 -37.72
N LEU A 598 8.56 33.99 -36.81
CA LEU A 598 8.74 34.30 -35.39
C LEU A 598 9.84 33.46 -34.74
N ARG A 599 9.95 32.18 -35.08
CA ARG A 599 11.03 31.32 -34.57
C ARG A 599 12.42 31.77 -35.02
N SER A 600 12.55 32.24 -36.27
CA SER A 600 13.82 32.80 -36.76
C SER A 600 14.21 34.09 -36.02
N LEU A 601 13.22 34.94 -35.70
CA LEU A 601 13.43 36.16 -34.95
C LEU A 601 13.89 35.87 -33.51
N VAL A 602 13.25 34.92 -32.82
CA VAL A 602 13.63 34.51 -31.45
C VAL A 602 15.04 33.96 -31.41
N LEU A 603 15.45 33.15 -32.39
CA LEU A 603 16.82 32.66 -32.50
C LEU A 603 17.84 33.80 -32.69
N SER A 604 17.53 34.78 -33.55
CA SER A 604 18.40 35.94 -33.74
C SER A 604 18.52 36.81 -32.48
N GLN A 605 17.43 36.95 -31.72
CA GLN A 605 17.42 37.67 -30.44
C GLN A 605 18.22 36.92 -29.38
N GLY A 606 18.11 35.59 -29.31
CA GLY A 606 18.90 34.77 -28.40
C GLY A 606 20.42 34.88 -28.65
N GLN A 607 20.84 34.89 -29.92
CA GLN A 607 22.25 35.12 -30.27
C GLN A 607 22.73 36.53 -29.87
N ARG A 608 21.87 37.54 -30.05
CA ARG A 608 22.18 38.91 -29.66
C ARG A 608 22.27 39.09 -28.14
N ILE A 609 21.42 38.39 -27.38
CA ILE A 609 21.48 38.38 -25.91
C ILE A 609 22.79 37.73 -25.45
N ALA A 610 23.16 36.58 -26.01
CA ALA A 610 24.42 35.91 -25.67
C ALA A 610 25.65 36.80 -25.95
N GLN A 611 25.67 37.53 -27.08
CA GLN A 611 26.75 38.49 -27.37
C GLN A 611 26.79 39.67 -26.40
N LEU A 612 25.62 40.16 -25.96
CA LEU A 612 25.55 41.25 -24.98
C LEU A 612 25.98 40.78 -23.59
N GLU A 613 25.66 39.55 -23.21
CA GLU A 613 26.12 38.93 -21.95
C GLU A 613 27.65 38.74 -21.93
N GLU A 614 28.24 38.32 -23.06
CA GLU A 614 29.69 38.22 -23.21
C GLU A 614 30.38 39.59 -23.14
N GLN A 615 29.79 40.62 -23.75
CA GLN A 615 30.28 42.00 -23.64
C GLN A 615 30.14 42.57 -22.22
N LEU A 616 29.07 42.23 -21.50
CA LEU A 616 28.88 42.63 -20.10
C LEU A 616 29.90 41.95 -19.18
N ALA A 617 30.16 40.66 -19.37
CA ALA A 617 31.17 39.93 -18.62
C ALA A 617 32.58 40.52 -18.83
N GLY A 618 32.92 40.91 -20.07
CA GLY A 618 34.20 41.59 -20.36
C GLY A 618 34.38 42.95 -19.69
N ILE A 619 33.28 43.70 -19.51
CA ILE A 619 33.28 45.00 -18.82
C ILE A 619 33.40 44.82 -17.31
N GLU A 620 32.78 43.78 -16.73
CA GLU A 620 32.90 43.45 -15.30
C GLU A 620 34.33 43.02 -14.92
N ASP A 621 35.06 42.38 -15.82
CA ASP A 621 36.46 41.98 -15.63
C ASP A 621 37.48 43.11 -15.92
N GLY A 622 37.02 44.34 -16.17
CA GLY A 622 37.87 45.53 -16.28
C GLY A 622 38.65 45.68 -17.59
N HIS A 623 38.28 44.93 -18.62
CA HIS A 623 38.76 45.13 -19.99
C HIS A 623 37.87 46.18 -20.68
N VAL A 624 38.41 47.39 -20.90
CA VAL A 624 37.78 48.43 -21.73
C VAL A 624 37.94 48.13 -23.21
#